data_AF-A0A6G1IT69-F1
#
_entry.id   AF-A0A6G1IT69-F1
#
_cell.length_a   1.000
_cell.length_b   1.000
_cell.length_c   1.000
_cell.angle_alpha   90.00
_cell.angle_beta   90.00
_cell.angle_gamma   90.00
#
_symmetry.space_group_name_H-M   'P 1'
#
loop_
_entity.id
_entity.type
_entity.pdbx_description
1 polymer ?
#
loop_
_entity_poly.entity_id
_entity_poly.type
_entity_poly.pdbx_seq_one_letter_code
_entity_poly.pdbx_strand_id
1 'polypeptide(L)'
;MMGGKVYEIDFLSACKLRAGDTEPEEATRLDLPSTAEGELVTMFVRVPERDILNHAMDGLPWSPLSWSFHRGMQDLLIAFSKDRMDKHRAAFAAMLRRATLDHSGALDAKGWEWTFVRQHTGEMGAGAVLAGSGGSGDLVRVVTDVALTLCTVSGISELDKTTFWRSGSAELNQQAIIALAKCIILEWSIAIDYQMYHDLPIQMYFA
;
A
#
# COMPACT_ATOMS: atom_id res chain seq x y z
N MET A 1 34.21 -14.94 -3.53
CA MET A 1 33.64 -13.66 -3.97
C MET A 1 33.23 -12.93 -2.71
N MET A 2 33.74 -11.71 -2.48
CA MET A 2 33.62 -10.98 -1.21
C MET A 2 32.15 -10.82 -0.80
N GLY A 3 31.81 -11.30 0.39
CA GLY A 3 30.49 -11.18 0.98
C GLY A 3 30.18 -9.72 1.30
N GLY A 4 29.39 -9.10 0.43
CA GLY A 4 28.67 -7.88 0.79
C GLY A 4 27.65 -8.22 1.88
N LYS A 5 27.59 -7.41 2.94
CA LYS A 5 26.54 -7.54 3.96
C LYS A 5 25.19 -7.33 3.25
N VAL A 6 24.29 -8.31 3.36
CA VAL A 6 22.95 -8.32 2.76
C VAL A 6 21.99 -7.32 3.46
N TYR A 7 22.52 -6.30 4.15
CA TYR A 7 21.79 -5.53 5.16
C TYR A 7 21.87 -4.02 4.99
N GLU A 8 21.83 -3.54 3.75
CA GLU A 8 21.77 -2.10 3.50
C GLU A 8 20.42 -1.77 2.86
N ILE A 9 19.36 -1.70 3.68
CA ILE A 9 18.35 -0.64 3.47
C ILE A 9 19.02 0.64 3.97
N ASP A 10 20.00 1.11 3.21
CA ASP A 10 20.98 2.14 3.59
C ASP A 10 20.42 3.56 3.66
N PHE A 11 19.11 3.72 3.59
CA PHE A 11 18.49 5.02 3.34
C PHE A 11 17.61 5.54 4.48
N LEU A 12 17.36 4.75 5.53
CA LEU A 12 16.53 5.20 6.64
C LEU A 12 17.22 4.92 7.97
N SER A 13 17.47 5.98 8.74
CA SER A 13 18.07 5.89 10.07
C SER A 13 17.04 5.27 11.05
N ALA A 14 16.88 3.96 11.02
CA ALA A 14 15.99 3.26 11.95
C ALA A 14 16.53 3.40 13.38
N CYS A 15 15.80 4.16 14.19
CA CYS A 15 16.15 4.35 15.60
C CYS A 15 15.43 3.28 16.44
N LYS A 16 16.16 2.23 16.84
CA LYS A 16 15.68 1.29 17.86
C LYS A 16 15.78 1.97 19.22
N LEU A 17 14.64 2.23 19.86
CA LEU A 17 14.60 2.75 21.23
C LEU A 17 14.83 1.61 22.23
N ARG A 18 15.66 1.87 23.23
CA ARG A 18 15.84 0.99 24.40
C ARG A 18 14.78 1.29 25.45
N ALA A 19 14.56 0.34 26.37
CA ALA A 19 13.68 0.55 27.51
C ALA A 19 14.16 1.77 28.33
N GLY A 20 13.32 2.81 28.41
CA GLY A 20 13.62 4.07 29.09
C GLY A 20 14.04 5.23 28.17
N ASP A 21 14.26 4.97 26.88
CA ASP A 21 14.49 6.06 25.92
C ASP A 21 13.19 6.84 25.69
N THR A 22 13.31 8.16 25.49
CA THR A 22 12.18 9.02 25.13
C THR A 22 11.94 8.90 23.62
N GLU A 23 10.67 8.85 23.20
CA GLU A 23 10.33 8.85 21.78
C GLU A 23 10.90 10.13 21.12
N PRO A 24 11.56 10.02 19.94
CA PRO A 24 12.12 11.18 19.27
C PRO A 24 11.00 12.16 18.89
N GLU A 25 11.20 13.44 19.22
CA GLU A 25 10.25 14.49 18.89
C GLU A 25 10.07 14.57 17.35
N GLU A 26 8.83 14.78 16.90
CA GLU A 26 8.44 14.85 15.48
C GLU A 26 8.68 13.59 14.62
N ALA A 27 9.06 12.46 15.22
CA ALA A 27 9.21 11.20 14.50
C ALA A 27 7.86 10.50 14.26
N THR A 28 7.77 9.81 13.12
CA THR A 28 6.64 8.91 12.82
C THR A 28 6.94 7.54 13.39
N ARG A 29 6.07 7.08 14.29
CA ARG A 29 6.12 5.74 14.87
C ARG A 29 5.47 4.74 13.90
N LEU A 30 6.18 3.67 13.56
CA LEU A 30 5.72 2.58 12.72
C LEU A 30 5.80 1.27 13.49
N ASP A 31 4.72 0.49 13.49
CA ASP A 31 4.73 -0.86 14.04
C ASP A 31 4.85 -1.86 12.89
N LEU A 32 5.97 -2.60 12.87
CA LEU A 32 6.38 -3.53 11.83
C LEU A 32 6.24 -4.98 12.31
N PRO A 33 6.05 -5.97 11.41
CA PRO A 33 6.03 -7.38 11.79
C PRO A 33 7.36 -7.82 12.44
N SER A 34 7.28 -8.63 13.52
CA SER A 34 8.44 -9.28 14.14
C SER A 34 8.63 -10.72 13.63
N THR A 35 9.84 -11.24 13.80
CA THR A 35 10.13 -12.69 13.66
C THR A 35 9.52 -13.51 14.80
N ALA A 36 9.28 -12.89 15.95
CA ALA A 36 8.61 -13.52 17.07
C ALA A 36 7.09 -13.49 16.83
N GLU A 37 6.45 -14.66 16.94
CA GLU A 37 5.04 -14.84 16.64
C GLU A 37 4.17 -13.93 17.53
N GLY A 38 3.35 -13.09 16.89
CA GLY A 38 2.44 -12.16 17.57
C GLY A 38 3.11 -10.88 18.11
N GLU A 39 4.41 -10.68 17.86
CA GLU A 39 5.11 -9.45 18.28
C GLU A 39 5.23 -8.44 17.11
N LEU A 40 5.26 -7.17 17.47
CA LEU A 40 5.55 -6.06 16.55
C LEU A 40 6.84 -5.37 16.97
N VAL A 41 7.61 -4.91 15.98
CA VAL A 41 8.79 -4.07 16.18
C VAL A 41 8.42 -2.63 15.90
N THR A 42 8.61 -1.76 16.90
CA THR A 42 8.40 -0.32 16.71
C THR A 42 9.65 0.33 16.11
N MET A 43 9.47 1.05 15.01
CA MET A 43 10.48 1.85 14.33
C MET A 43 10.07 3.33 14.35
N PHE A 44 11.03 4.22 14.63
CA PHE A 44 10.81 5.67 14.54
C PHE A 44 11.49 6.23 13.30
N VAL A 45 10.71 6.93 12.47
CA VAL A 45 11.14 7.55 11.23
C VAL A 45 11.19 9.06 11.42
N ARG A 46 12.38 9.66 11.27
CA ARG A 46 12.57 11.11 11.39
C ARG A 46 12.06 11.84 10.15
N VAL A 47 11.98 13.17 10.23
CA VAL A 47 11.43 14.02 9.17
C VAL A 47 12.08 13.81 7.78
N PRO A 48 13.42 13.75 7.62
CA PRO A 48 14.03 13.57 6.30
C PRO A 48 13.63 12.22 5.65
N GLU A 49 13.66 11.15 6.46
CA GLU A 49 13.26 9.81 6.05
C GLU A 49 11.77 9.72 5.73
N ARG A 50 10.91 10.41 6.50
CA ARG A 50 9.48 10.53 6.23
C ARG A 50 9.22 11.14 4.86
N ASP A 51 9.98 12.16 4.48
CA ASP A 51 9.83 12.81 3.17
C ASP A 51 10.24 11.89 2.03
N ILE A 52 11.27 11.05 2.22
CA ILE A 52 11.65 9.99 1.27
C ILE A 52 10.51 8.97 1.13
N LEU A 53 9.93 8.50 2.25
CA LEU A 53 8.82 7.56 2.21
C LEU A 53 7.57 8.17 1.54
N ASN A 54 7.28 9.45 1.77
CA ASN A 54 6.20 10.14 1.06
C ASN A 54 6.45 10.17 -0.45
N HIS A 55 7.68 10.43 -0.90
CA HIS A 55 8.04 10.37 -2.32
C HIS A 55 7.90 8.96 -2.88
N ALA A 56 8.34 7.94 -2.14
CA ALA A 56 8.23 6.55 -2.56
C ALA A 56 6.75 6.13 -2.72
N MET A 57 5.90 6.49 -1.76
CA MET A 57 4.46 6.23 -1.82
C MET A 57 3.79 6.95 -3.00
N ASP A 58 4.18 8.19 -3.29
CA ASP A 58 3.68 8.96 -4.43
C ASP A 58 4.11 8.34 -5.78
N GLY A 59 5.22 7.61 -5.81
CA GLY A 59 5.80 6.95 -6.99
C GLY A 59 5.52 5.46 -7.13
N LEU A 60 4.69 4.87 -6.27
CA LEU A 60 4.26 3.47 -6.44
C LEU A 60 3.60 3.30 -7.80
N PRO A 61 3.87 2.22 -8.57
CA PRO A 61 3.22 2.01 -9.85
C PRO A 61 1.75 1.61 -9.66
N TRP A 62 0.95 1.85 -10.71
CA TRP A 62 -0.43 1.38 -10.78
C TRP A 62 -0.52 -0.14 -11.03
N SER A 63 0.52 -0.74 -11.59
CA SER A 63 0.60 -2.19 -11.79
C SER A 63 1.09 -2.90 -10.52
N PRO A 64 0.66 -4.15 -10.28
CA PRO A 64 1.21 -4.97 -9.20
C PRO A 64 2.73 -5.17 -9.36
N LEU A 65 3.46 -5.06 -8.24
CA LEU A 65 4.89 -5.34 -8.17
C LEU A 65 5.15 -6.68 -7.50
N SER A 66 6.19 -7.38 -7.96
CA SER A 66 6.73 -8.54 -7.24
C SER A 66 7.60 -8.06 -6.09
N TRP A 67 7.04 -8.03 -4.88
CA TRP A 67 7.76 -7.60 -3.67
C TRP A 67 8.68 -8.66 -3.06
N SER A 68 8.81 -9.83 -3.70
CA SER A 68 9.60 -10.97 -3.21
C SER A 68 11.05 -10.62 -2.85
N PHE A 69 11.68 -9.68 -3.57
CA PHE A 69 13.05 -9.23 -3.32
C PHE A 69 13.15 -8.00 -2.41
N HIS A 70 12.02 -7.36 -2.07
CA HIS A 70 11.96 -6.09 -1.34
C HIS A 70 10.95 -6.11 -0.18
N ARG A 71 10.76 -7.28 0.45
CA ARG A 71 9.77 -7.48 1.52
C ARG A 71 9.88 -6.46 2.66
N GLY A 72 11.10 -6.20 3.13
CA GLY A 72 11.30 -5.17 4.16
C GLY A 72 10.78 -3.79 3.74
N MET A 73 11.02 -3.39 2.50
CA MET A 73 10.48 -2.14 1.96
C MET A 73 8.95 -2.18 1.87
N GLN A 74 8.38 -3.31 1.44
CA GLN A 74 6.92 -3.49 1.38
C GLN A 74 6.29 -3.31 2.77
N ASP A 75 6.78 -4.05 3.77
CA ASP A 75 6.27 -3.99 5.16
C ASP A 75 6.38 -2.58 5.72
N LEU A 76 7.50 -1.89 5.43
CA LEU A 76 7.71 -0.51 5.82
C LEU A 76 6.71 0.45 5.18
N LEU A 77 6.49 0.36 3.86
CA LEU A 77 5.58 1.22 3.14
C LEU A 77 4.11 0.98 3.57
N ILE A 78 3.73 -0.27 3.86
CA ILE A 78 2.42 -0.61 4.42
C ILE A 78 2.25 -0.01 5.82
N ALA A 79 3.23 -0.19 6.71
CA ALA A 79 3.17 0.39 8.04
C ALA A 79 3.12 1.92 7.98
N PHE A 80 3.88 2.53 7.07
CA PHE A 80 3.93 3.98 6.86
C PHE A 80 2.64 4.58 6.30
N SER A 81 1.92 3.82 5.47
CA SER A 81 0.68 4.27 4.87
C SER A 81 -0.53 4.08 5.78
N LYS A 82 -0.47 3.12 6.71
CA LYS A 82 -1.59 2.61 7.51
C LYS A 82 -2.48 3.71 8.10
N ASP A 83 -1.94 4.60 8.91
CA ASP A 83 -2.72 5.65 9.59
C ASP A 83 -3.47 6.56 8.61
N ARG A 84 -2.85 6.88 7.48
CA ARG A 84 -3.46 7.72 6.45
C ARG A 84 -4.49 6.93 5.65
N MET A 85 -4.18 5.70 5.30
CA MET A 85 -5.12 4.81 4.62
C MET A 85 -6.38 4.59 5.48
N ASP A 86 -6.22 4.27 6.76
CA ASP A 86 -7.30 3.97 7.71
C ASP A 86 -8.24 5.17 7.89
N LYS A 87 -7.72 6.40 7.88
CA LYS A 87 -8.55 7.64 7.88
C LYS A 87 -9.47 7.76 6.66
N HIS A 88 -9.07 7.19 5.53
CA HIS A 88 -9.82 7.29 4.28
C HIS A 88 -10.59 6.02 3.90
N ARG A 89 -10.32 4.86 4.52
CA ARG A 89 -10.92 3.56 4.13
C ARG A 89 -12.43 3.60 3.99
N ALA A 90 -13.13 4.12 4.99
CA ALA A 90 -14.60 4.14 5.00
C ALA A 90 -15.16 5.00 3.85
N ALA A 91 -14.59 6.20 3.66
CA ALA A 91 -15.03 7.12 2.62
C ALA A 91 -14.66 6.61 1.21
N PHE A 92 -13.46 6.03 1.06
CA PHE A 92 -13.02 5.42 -0.20
C PHE A 92 -13.89 4.20 -0.57
N ALA A 93 -14.16 3.31 0.38
CA ALA A 93 -15.05 2.15 0.18
C ALA A 93 -16.46 2.57 -0.24
N ALA A 94 -17.03 3.59 0.42
CA ALA A 94 -18.34 4.14 0.03
C ALA A 94 -18.32 4.73 -1.39
N MET A 95 -17.22 5.40 -1.76
CA MET A 95 -17.04 5.94 -3.09
C MET A 95 -16.98 4.84 -4.17
N LEU A 96 -16.27 3.73 -3.92
CA LEU A 96 -16.20 2.59 -4.86
C LEU A 96 -17.57 1.92 -5.05
N ARG A 97 -18.34 1.74 -3.97
CA ARG A 97 -19.72 1.21 -4.05
C ARG A 97 -20.58 2.08 -4.98
N ARG A 98 -20.55 3.39 -4.74
CA ARG A 98 -21.34 4.33 -5.54
C ARG A 98 -20.86 4.39 -7.00
N ALA A 99 -19.54 4.44 -7.23
CA ALA A 99 -18.95 4.48 -8.56
C ALA A 99 -19.35 3.28 -9.43
N THR A 100 -19.50 2.10 -8.82
CA THR A 100 -19.94 0.89 -9.52
C THR A 100 -21.36 1.05 -10.07
N LEU A 101 -22.24 1.76 -9.36
CA LEU A 101 -23.60 2.05 -9.82
C LEU A 101 -23.59 3.15 -10.89
N ASP A 102 -22.93 4.27 -10.60
CA ASP A 102 -22.91 5.48 -11.42
C ASP A 102 -22.16 5.27 -12.75
N HIS A 103 -21.16 4.37 -12.78
CA HIS A 103 -20.27 4.13 -13.92
C HIS A 103 -20.24 2.67 -14.39
N SER A 104 -21.30 1.90 -14.13
CA SER A 104 -21.39 0.48 -14.54
C SER A 104 -21.07 0.26 -16.02
N GLY A 105 -21.54 1.13 -16.92
CA GLY A 105 -21.26 1.04 -18.35
C GLY A 105 -19.77 1.14 -18.72
N ALA A 106 -18.96 1.86 -17.92
CA ALA A 106 -17.51 1.94 -18.14
C ALA A 106 -16.81 0.63 -17.73
N LEU A 107 -17.34 -0.08 -16.74
CA LEU A 107 -16.85 -1.40 -16.34
C LEU A 107 -17.27 -2.47 -17.35
N ASP A 108 -18.52 -2.42 -17.84
CA ASP A 108 -19.02 -3.28 -18.91
C ASP A 108 -18.13 -3.15 -20.18
N ALA A 109 -17.77 -1.91 -20.56
CA ALA A 109 -16.90 -1.64 -21.71
C ALA A 109 -15.46 -2.17 -21.54
N LYS A 110 -14.99 -2.35 -20.29
CA LYS A 110 -13.71 -3.01 -19.97
C LYS A 110 -13.79 -4.55 -20.00
N GLY A 111 -14.96 -5.10 -20.33
CA GLY A 111 -15.18 -6.54 -20.44
C GLY A 111 -15.57 -7.22 -19.13
N TRP A 112 -16.00 -6.47 -18.11
CA TRP A 112 -16.64 -7.05 -16.95
C TRP A 112 -18.04 -7.58 -17.31
N GLU A 113 -18.45 -8.66 -16.67
CA GLU A 113 -19.79 -9.21 -16.84
C GLU A 113 -20.82 -8.32 -16.12
N TRP A 114 -21.88 -7.94 -16.82
CA TRP A 114 -22.79 -6.88 -16.37
C TRP A 114 -23.58 -7.25 -15.10
N THR A 115 -23.98 -8.52 -14.92
CA THR A 115 -24.66 -8.94 -13.69
C THR A 115 -23.72 -8.85 -12.50
N PHE A 116 -22.47 -9.26 -12.68
CA PHE A 116 -21.42 -9.18 -11.68
C PHE A 116 -21.09 -7.73 -11.28
N VAL A 117 -21.00 -6.82 -12.26
CA VAL A 117 -20.82 -5.39 -12.00
C VAL A 117 -21.94 -4.86 -11.10
N ARG A 118 -23.19 -5.12 -11.47
CA ARG A 118 -24.35 -4.54 -10.79
C ARG A 118 -24.68 -5.17 -9.45
N GLN A 119 -24.33 -6.44 -9.24
CA GLN A 119 -24.71 -7.18 -8.02
C GLN A 119 -23.59 -7.35 -6.99
N HIS A 120 -22.32 -7.38 -7.41
CA HIS A 120 -21.22 -7.82 -6.54
C HIS A 120 -20.04 -6.87 -6.47
N THR A 121 -19.70 -6.21 -7.59
CA THR A 121 -18.44 -5.45 -7.71
C THR A 121 -18.30 -4.34 -6.66
N GLY A 122 -19.38 -3.61 -6.36
CA GLY A 122 -19.36 -2.53 -5.37
C GLY A 122 -19.08 -3.03 -3.95
N GLU A 123 -19.73 -4.11 -3.53
CA GLU A 123 -19.53 -4.71 -2.21
C GLU A 123 -18.17 -5.40 -2.09
N MET A 124 -17.71 -6.05 -3.16
CA MET A 124 -16.38 -6.67 -3.21
C MET A 124 -15.27 -5.61 -3.09
N GLY A 125 -15.35 -4.53 -3.85
CA GLY A 125 -14.38 -3.43 -3.80
C GLY A 125 -14.34 -2.76 -2.42
N ALA A 126 -15.52 -2.44 -1.86
CA ALA A 126 -15.60 -1.86 -0.52
C ALA A 126 -15.09 -2.83 0.56
N GLY A 127 -15.46 -4.11 0.49
CA GLY A 127 -15.01 -5.13 1.42
C GLY A 127 -13.49 -5.29 1.40
N ALA A 128 -12.88 -5.29 0.21
CA ALA A 128 -11.43 -5.35 0.05
C ALA A 128 -10.72 -4.14 0.69
N VAL A 129 -11.23 -2.93 0.46
CA VAL A 129 -10.69 -1.71 1.08
C VAL A 129 -10.78 -1.76 2.60
N LEU A 130 -11.92 -2.22 3.14
CA LEU A 130 -12.17 -2.26 4.58
C LEU A 130 -11.39 -3.37 5.30
N ALA A 131 -11.09 -4.49 4.62
CA ALA A 131 -10.34 -5.59 5.22
C ALA A 131 -8.87 -5.24 5.49
N GLY A 132 -8.28 -4.33 4.70
CA GLY A 132 -6.91 -3.82 4.91
C GLY A 132 -5.78 -4.83 4.74
N SER A 133 -6.09 -6.06 4.37
CA SER A 133 -5.15 -7.10 3.97
C SER A 133 -5.92 -8.19 3.23
N GLY A 134 -5.21 -8.97 2.41
CA GLY A 134 -5.78 -10.10 1.70
C GLY A 134 -4.82 -10.70 0.68
N GLY A 135 -5.33 -11.61 -0.15
CA GLY A 135 -4.51 -12.35 -1.12
C GLY A 135 -5.26 -12.70 -2.40
N SER A 136 -6.23 -11.87 -2.81
CA SER A 136 -6.97 -12.07 -4.05
C SER A 136 -6.63 -10.98 -5.05
N GLY A 137 -5.96 -11.35 -6.14
CA GLY A 137 -5.67 -10.44 -7.25
C GLY A 137 -6.95 -9.92 -7.92
N ASP A 138 -8.04 -10.71 -7.93
CA ASP A 138 -9.32 -10.29 -8.49
C ASP A 138 -9.95 -9.14 -7.70
N LEU A 139 -9.83 -9.15 -6.36
CA LEU A 139 -10.31 -8.05 -5.52
C LEU A 139 -9.49 -6.77 -5.74
N VAL A 140 -8.18 -6.89 -5.91
CA VAL A 140 -7.32 -5.75 -6.28
C VAL A 140 -7.73 -5.20 -7.65
N ARG A 141 -8.00 -6.08 -8.62
CA ARG A 141 -8.49 -5.68 -9.94
C ARG A 141 -9.83 -4.95 -9.86
N VAL A 142 -10.78 -5.45 -9.07
CA VAL A 142 -12.06 -4.76 -8.83
C VAL A 142 -11.83 -3.35 -8.29
N VAL A 143 -11.04 -3.21 -7.22
CA VAL A 143 -10.78 -1.88 -6.60
C VAL A 143 -10.15 -0.93 -7.61
N THR A 144 -9.12 -1.37 -8.32
CA THR A 144 -8.39 -0.55 -9.29
C THR A 144 -9.25 -0.18 -10.50
N ASP A 145 -10.00 -1.12 -11.07
CA ASP A 145 -10.85 -0.84 -12.23
C ASP A 145 -11.98 0.13 -11.91
N VAL A 146 -12.60 0.01 -10.72
CA VAL A 146 -13.62 0.94 -10.22
C VAL A 146 -13.01 2.29 -9.87
N ALA A 147 -11.86 2.33 -9.19
CA ALA A 147 -11.18 3.60 -8.89
C ALA A 147 -10.81 4.37 -10.16
N LEU A 148 -10.45 3.66 -11.23
CA LEU A 148 -10.13 4.26 -12.52
C LEU A 148 -11.35 4.91 -13.19
N THR A 149 -12.59 4.44 -12.94
CA THR A 149 -13.79 5.10 -13.50
C THR A 149 -14.06 6.47 -12.88
N LEU A 150 -13.50 6.73 -11.68
CA LEU A 150 -13.59 8.01 -10.98
C LEU A 150 -12.50 9.00 -11.40
N CYS A 151 -11.54 8.57 -12.20
CA CYS A 151 -10.37 9.37 -12.58
C CYS A 151 -10.46 9.78 -14.05
N THR A 152 -10.13 11.05 -14.34
CA THR A 152 -9.95 11.50 -15.72
C THR A 152 -8.46 11.45 -16.05
N VAL A 153 -8.05 10.43 -16.80
CA VAL A 153 -6.65 10.22 -17.22
C VAL A 153 -6.57 9.92 -18.71
N SER A 154 -5.53 10.43 -19.38
CA SER A 154 -5.29 10.13 -20.81
C SER A 154 -4.52 8.83 -21.03
N GLY A 155 -3.85 8.31 -20.02
CA GLY A 155 -3.13 7.04 -20.09
C GLY A 155 -2.78 6.46 -18.71
N ILE A 156 -2.48 5.16 -18.68
CA ILE A 156 -2.16 4.43 -17.44
C ILE A 156 -0.87 4.96 -16.79
N SER A 157 0.09 5.46 -17.57
CA SER A 157 1.35 6.02 -17.04
C SER A 157 1.15 7.26 -16.16
N GLU A 158 0.03 7.99 -16.32
CA GLU A 158 -0.32 9.10 -15.43
C GLU A 158 -0.73 8.60 -14.04
N LEU A 159 -1.20 7.35 -13.95
CA LEU A 159 -1.56 6.75 -12.68
C LEU A 159 -0.32 6.49 -11.85
N ASP A 160 0.88 6.28 -12.42
CA ASP A 160 2.10 5.91 -11.69
C ASP A 160 2.66 7.01 -10.78
N LYS A 161 2.20 8.26 -10.92
CA LYS A 161 2.66 9.37 -10.07
C LYS A 161 1.50 10.08 -9.41
N THR A 162 1.65 10.32 -8.11
CA THR A 162 0.71 11.14 -7.33
C THR A 162 1.43 12.20 -6.51
N THR A 163 0.68 13.09 -5.88
CA THR A 163 1.19 14.06 -4.89
C THR A 163 0.49 13.93 -3.54
N PHE A 164 -0.36 12.92 -3.37
CA PHE A 164 -1.23 12.75 -2.21
C PHE A 164 -0.40 12.66 -0.92
N TRP A 165 0.62 11.80 -0.90
CA TRP A 165 1.37 11.49 0.31
C TRP A 165 2.22 12.68 0.77
N ARG A 166 2.73 13.49 -0.17
CA ARG A 166 3.47 14.72 0.14
C ARG A 166 2.57 15.92 0.47
N SER A 167 1.38 15.99 -0.11
CA SER A 167 0.47 17.13 0.11
C SER A 167 -0.13 17.19 1.52
N GLY A 168 -0.25 16.03 2.18
CA GLY A 168 -0.95 15.93 3.47
C GLY A 168 -2.45 16.24 3.38
N SER A 169 -3.02 16.29 2.17
CA SER A 169 -4.44 16.62 1.97
C SER A 169 -5.34 15.54 2.56
N ALA A 170 -6.39 15.97 3.27
CA ALA A 170 -7.45 15.10 3.76
C ALA A 170 -8.60 14.93 2.74
N GLU A 171 -8.53 15.61 1.59
CA GLU A 171 -9.58 15.55 0.58
C GLU A 171 -9.42 14.35 -0.34
N LEU A 172 -10.51 13.60 -0.56
CA LEU A 172 -10.58 12.51 -1.53
C LEU A 172 -10.76 13.03 -2.96
N ASN A 173 -9.75 13.72 -3.46
CA ASN A 173 -9.65 14.12 -4.86
C ASN A 173 -9.07 12.97 -5.72
N GLN A 174 -8.96 13.19 -7.04
CA GLN A 174 -8.41 12.19 -7.98
C GLN A 174 -7.03 11.66 -7.55
N GLN A 175 -6.14 12.52 -7.05
CA GLN A 175 -4.80 12.12 -6.61
C GLN A 175 -4.87 11.19 -5.40
N ALA A 176 -5.75 11.49 -4.44
CA ALA A 176 -5.99 10.62 -3.29
C ALA A 176 -6.57 9.27 -3.74
N ILE A 177 -7.57 9.25 -4.62
CA ILE A 177 -8.19 8.01 -5.12
C ILE A 177 -7.12 7.09 -5.75
N ILE A 178 -6.27 7.65 -6.62
CA ILE A 178 -5.19 6.89 -7.26
C ILE A 178 -4.21 6.37 -6.21
N ALA A 179 -3.78 7.21 -5.27
CA ALA A 179 -2.83 6.85 -4.23
C ALA A 179 -3.35 5.75 -3.29
N LEU A 180 -4.62 5.82 -2.88
CA LEU A 180 -5.24 4.81 -2.01
C LEU A 180 -5.45 3.48 -2.74
N ALA A 181 -5.82 3.51 -4.03
CA ALA A 181 -5.91 2.30 -4.85
C ALA A 181 -4.55 1.60 -5.01
N LYS A 182 -3.45 2.35 -5.19
CA LYS A 182 -2.09 1.79 -5.17
C LYS A 182 -1.71 1.22 -3.81
N CYS A 183 -2.16 1.85 -2.73
CA CYS A 183 -1.96 1.31 -1.38
C CYS A 183 -2.66 -0.05 -1.21
N ILE A 184 -3.85 -0.23 -1.81
CA ILE A 184 -4.52 -1.54 -1.86
C ILE A 184 -3.70 -2.56 -2.65
N ILE A 185 -3.16 -2.18 -3.81
CA ILE A 185 -2.24 -3.05 -4.57
C ILE A 185 -1.06 -3.49 -3.69
N LEU A 186 -0.46 -2.57 -2.95
CA LEU A 186 0.64 -2.84 -2.03
C LEU A 186 0.24 -3.80 -0.89
N GLU A 187 -0.88 -3.52 -0.21
CA GLU A 187 -1.43 -4.31 0.92
C GLU A 187 -1.80 -5.74 0.52
N TRP A 188 -2.27 -5.92 -0.72
CA TRP A 188 -2.79 -7.20 -1.23
C TRP A 188 -1.84 -7.90 -2.19
N SER A 189 -0.63 -7.37 -2.36
CA SER A 189 0.40 -8.00 -3.19
C SER A 189 0.79 -9.34 -2.57
N ILE A 190 0.40 -10.43 -3.24
CA ILE A 190 0.67 -11.80 -2.80
C ILE A 190 2.17 -12.10 -2.97
N ALA A 191 2.79 -12.65 -1.93
CA ALA A 191 4.11 -13.25 -2.05
C ALA A 191 4.00 -14.52 -2.90
N ILE A 192 4.83 -14.66 -3.94
CA ILE A 192 5.07 -15.99 -4.52
C ILE A 192 5.68 -16.83 -3.38
N ASP A 193 5.14 -18.03 -3.15
CA ASP A 193 5.65 -18.94 -2.11
C ASP A 193 7.06 -19.40 -2.51
N TYR A 194 8.06 -18.95 -1.74
CA TYR A 194 9.48 -19.15 -1.98
C TYR A 194 10.06 -20.24 -1.06
N GLN A 195 9.30 -21.29 -0.73
CA GLN A 195 9.84 -22.53 -0.14
C GLN A 195 11.04 -23.13 -0.92
N MET A 196 11.36 -22.62 -2.11
CA MET A 196 12.51 -23.03 -2.92
C MET A 196 13.82 -22.23 -2.67
N TYR A 197 13.84 -21.14 -1.90
CA TYR A 197 15.06 -20.34 -1.64
C TYR A 197 15.31 -20.10 -0.16
N HIS A 198 15.47 -21.20 0.58
CA HIS A 198 15.62 -21.26 2.03
C HIS A 198 16.85 -20.55 2.65
N ASP A 199 17.67 -19.82 1.89
CA ASP A 199 18.96 -19.31 2.38
C ASP A 199 19.19 -17.80 2.24
N LEU A 200 18.15 -17.00 1.98
CA LEU A 200 18.27 -15.53 2.06
C LEU A 200 17.65 -15.04 3.37
N PRO A 201 18.31 -14.17 4.15
CA PRO A 201 17.71 -13.56 5.33
C PRO A 201 16.55 -12.65 4.88
N ILE A 202 15.32 -13.11 5.10
CA ILE A 202 14.08 -12.56 4.52
C ILE A 202 13.56 -11.30 5.23
N GLN A 203 14.19 -10.81 6.30
CA GLN A 203 13.55 -9.82 7.19
C GLN A 203 14.54 -8.79 7.75
N MET A 204 14.07 -7.55 7.95
CA MET A 204 14.82 -6.49 8.64
C MET A 204 15.08 -6.91 10.09
N TYR A 205 16.24 -7.52 10.33
CA TYR A 205 16.73 -7.71 11.68
C TYR A 205 17.24 -6.37 12.21
N PHE A 206 16.39 -5.65 12.93
CA PHE A 206 16.85 -4.54 13.79
C PHE A 206 17.60 -5.14 14.98
N ALA A 207 18.90 -5.42 14.78
CA ALA A 207 19.82 -5.80 15.86
C ALA A 207 19.81 -4.75 16.99
#